data_AF-A0A392NFE8-F1
#
_entry.id   AF-A0A392NFE8-F1
#
_cell.length_a   1.000
_cell.length_b   1.000
_cell.length_c   1.000
_cell.angle_alpha   90.00
_cell.angle_beta   90.00
_cell.angle_gamma   90.00
#
_symmetry.space_group_name_H-M   'P 1'
#
loop_
_entity.id
_entity.type
_entity.pdbx_description
1 polymer ?
#
loop_
_entity_poly.entity_id
_entity_poly.type
_entity_poly.pdbx_seq_one_letter_code
_entity_poly.pdbx_strand_id
1 'polypeptide(L)'
;MLSEAYSYFVRAQIEMALGRFENAVTAAEKASQIDSRNLEVAVLLNNVRMVARARVRGNDLFKSERFTEACSAYGEGLRLDPSNSVLYCNRAACWFKLGQWEKSIEDSNQALSIQPNYTKALLRRATSYSKLERWEEAVKDYEVLRKELPNDNAVAESLFHAQVALKKSRGEEVSNLKFGGEVEVVSGLEQFRTAISLPGVSVVHFEVASNSQCKQISPFVDTLCSRYPSINFLK
;
A
#
# COMPACT_ATOMS: atom_id res chain seq x y z
N MET A 1 -7.74 -41.83 2.95
CA MET A 1 -8.77 -41.32 3.89
C MET A 1 -8.15 -40.34 4.89
N LEU A 2 -7.32 -40.76 5.85
CA LEU A 2 -6.66 -39.84 6.80
C LEU A 2 -5.64 -38.88 6.15
N SER A 3 -4.83 -39.38 5.21
CA SER A 3 -3.88 -38.54 4.44
C SER A 3 -4.56 -37.46 3.60
N GLU A 4 -5.79 -37.73 3.16
CA GLU A 4 -6.58 -36.81 2.34
C GLU A 4 -7.18 -35.69 3.20
N ALA A 5 -7.72 -36.01 4.38
CA ALA A 5 -8.15 -35.01 5.37
C ALA A 5 -7.00 -34.07 5.75
N TYR A 6 -5.80 -34.61 5.97
CA TYR A 6 -4.63 -33.83 6.32
C TYR A 6 -4.18 -32.87 5.19
N SER A 7 -4.30 -33.29 3.92
CA SER A 7 -4.03 -32.39 2.78
C SER A 7 -4.96 -31.16 2.79
N TYR A 8 -6.25 -31.38 3.04
CA TYR A 8 -7.22 -30.27 3.16
C TYR A 8 -7.01 -29.42 4.41
N PHE A 9 -6.58 -30.03 5.52
CA PHE A 9 -6.21 -29.31 6.75
C PHE A 9 -5.09 -28.31 6.49
N VAL A 10 -3.99 -28.77 5.90
CA VAL A 10 -2.83 -27.92 5.56
C VAL A 10 -3.23 -26.86 4.53
N ARG A 11 -4.04 -27.25 3.53
CA ARG A 11 -4.57 -26.28 2.55
C ARG A 11 -5.37 -25.17 3.22
N ALA A 12 -6.20 -25.47 4.22
CA ALA A 12 -6.94 -24.45 4.97
C ALA A 12 -6.00 -23.43 5.63
N GLN A 13 -4.93 -23.91 6.27
CA GLN A 13 -3.93 -23.03 6.90
C GLN A 13 -3.19 -22.16 5.88
N ILE A 14 -2.81 -22.72 4.74
CA ILE A 14 -2.18 -21.97 3.65
C ILE A 14 -3.12 -20.89 3.11
N GLU A 15 -4.38 -21.24 2.83
CA GLU A 15 -5.36 -20.28 2.32
C GLU A 15 -5.64 -19.17 3.35
N MET A 16 -5.65 -19.48 4.65
CA MET A 16 -5.73 -18.46 5.72
C MET A 16 -4.54 -17.50 5.69
N ALA A 17 -3.32 -18.03 5.61
CA ALA A 17 -2.10 -17.22 5.56
C ALA A 17 -2.05 -16.33 4.31
N LEU A 18 -2.62 -16.80 3.19
CA LEU A 18 -2.78 -16.04 1.96
C LEU A 18 -3.96 -15.05 1.99
N GLY A 19 -4.71 -14.98 3.09
CA GLY A 19 -5.87 -14.10 3.23
C GLY A 19 -7.09 -14.52 2.40
N ARG A 20 -7.16 -15.77 1.97
CA ARG A 20 -8.24 -16.36 1.15
C ARG A 20 -9.23 -17.10 2.05
N PHE A 21 -9.93 -16.34 2.88
CA PHE A 21 -10.76 -16.84 3.98
C PHE A 21 -11.85 -17.82 3.53
N GLU A 22 -12.51 -17.56 2.41
CA GLU A 22 -13.56 -18.42 1.87
C GLU A 22 -13.00 -19.78 1.45
N ASN A 23 -11.87 -19.79 0.73
CA ASN A 23 -11.18 -21.02 0.34
C ASN A 23 -10.70 -21.80 1.57
N ALA A 24 -10.22 -21.10 2.59
CA ALA A 24 -9.79 -21.71 3.84
C ALA A 24 -10.96 -22.41 4.55
N VAL A 25 -12.12 -21.76 4.65
CA VAL A 25 -13.33 -22.37 5.24
C VAL A 25 -13.71 -23.63 4.45
N THR A 26 -13.78 -23.55 3.12
CA THR A 26 -14.12 -24.72 2.29
C THR A 26 -13.12 -25.85 2.44
N ALA A 27 -11.81 -25.56 2.54
CA ALA A 27 -10.79 -26.57 2.76
C ALA A 27 -10.94 -27.23 4.14
N ALA A 28 -11.16 -26.45 5.20
CA ALA A 28 -11.37 -26.98 6.55
C ALA A 28 -12.66 -27.82 6.65
N GLU A 29 -13.72 -27.43 5.94
CA GLU A 29 -14.97 -28.20 5.86
C GLU A 29 -14.75 -29.56 5.19
N LYS A 30 -13.99 -29.60 4.10
CA LYS A 30 -13.61 -30.87 3.44
C LYS A 30 -12.78 -31.77 4.36
N ALA A 31 -11.81 -31.21 5.08
CA ALA A 31 -11.04 -31.96 6.07
C ALA A 31 -11.97 -32.58 7.14
N SER A 32 -12.92 -31.80 7.65
CA SER A 32 -13.88 -32.24 8.67
C SER A 32 -14.89 -33.28 8.16
N GLN A 33 -15.26 -33.23 6.88
CA GLN A 33 -16.12 -34.25 6.28
C GLN A 33 -15.41 -35.60 6.16
N ILE A 34 -14.11 -35.60 5.83
CA ILE A 34 -13.32 -36.82 5.67
C ILE A 34 -12.95 -37.43 7.02
N ASP A 35 -12.59 -36.59 8.00
CA ASP A 35 -12.16 -37.02 9.34
C ASP A 35 -12.93 -36.27 10.43
N SER A 36 -14.20 -36.63 10.60
CA SER A 36 -15.14 -35.94 11.50
C SER A 36 -14.90 -36.20 12.99
N ARG A 37 -14.10 -37.22 13.33
CA ARG A 37 -13.76 -37.57 14.73
C ARG A 37 -12.46 -36.91 15.20
N ASN A 38 -11.73 -36.26 14.30
CA ASN A 38 -10.47 -35.63 14.62
C ASN A 38 -10.68 -34.25 15.25
N LEU A 39 -10.23 -34.14 16.51
CA LEU A 39 -10.37 -32.92 17.30
C LEU A 39 -9.61 -31.74 16.69
N GLU A 40 -8.41 -31.97 16.14
CA GLU A 40 -7.60 -30.91 15.53
C GLU A 40 -8.31 -30.32 14.31
N VAL A 41 -8.89 -31.18 13.46
CA VAL A 41 -9.67 -30.76 12.29
C VAL A 41 -10.91 -29.96 12.72
N ALA A 42 -11.60 -30.40 13.77
CA ALA A 42 -12.75 -29.68 14.31
C ALA A 42 -12.36 -28.29 14.87
N VAL A 43 -11.24 -28.20 15.61
CA VAL A 43 -10.71 -26.94 16.13
C VAL A 43 -10.29 -26.01 14.99
N LEU A 44 -9.57 -26.52 13.98
CA LEU A 44 -9.20 -25.74 12.80
C LEU A 44 -10.44 -25.16 12.11
N LEU A 45 -11.44 -25.99 11.83
CA LEU A 45 -12.67 -25.55 11.18
C LEU A 45 -13.38 -24.45 11.98
N ASN A 46 -13.48 -24.62 13.30
CA ASN A 46 -14.08 -23.60 14.16
C ASN A 46 -13.28 -22.29 14.10
N ASN A 47 -11.96 -22.35 14.25
CA ASN A 47 -11.11 -21.16 14.23
C ASN A 47 -11.19 -20.43 12.89
N VAL A 48 -11.02 -21.15 11.77
CA VAL A 48 -11.10 -20.59 10.42
C VAL A 48 -12.45 -19.90 10.17
N ARG A 49 -13.57 -20.53 10.57
CA ARG A 49 -14.90 -19.92 10.46
C ARG A 49 -15.03 -18.66 11.30
N MET A 50 -14.54 -18.67 12.54
CA MET A 50 -14.63 -17.53 13.44
C MET A 50 -13.76 -16.37 12.97
N VAL A 51 -12.55 -16.63 12.47
CA VAL A 51 -11.67 -15.61 11.86
C VAL A 51 -12.32 -15.04 10.59
N ALA A 52 -12.88 -15.88 9.72
CA ALA A 52 -13.58 -15.42 8.51
C ALA A 52 -14.80 -14.54 8.85
N ARG A 53 -15.58 -14.93 9.87
CA ARG A 53 -16.71 -14.12 10.38
C ARG A 53 -16.27 -12.79 10.97
N ALA A 54 -15.20 -12.80 11.78
CA ALA A 54 -14.61 -11.59 12.34
C ALA A 54 -14.18 -10.61 11.24
N ARG A 55 -13.57 -11.11 10.16
CA ARG A 55 -13.22 -10.29 8.99
C ARG A 55 -14.45 -9.67 8.32
N VAL A 56 -15.48 -10.47 8.02
CA VAL A 56 -16.70 -9.99 7.34
C VAL A 56 -17.37 -8.93 8.21
N ARG A 57 -17.57 -9.21 9.50
CA ARG A 57 -18.12 -8.27 10.47
C ARG A 57 -17.31 -6.97 10.53
N GLY A 58 -15.98 -7.07 10.61
CA GLY A 58 -15.10 -5.90 10.62
C GLY A 58 -15.19 -5.09 9.33
N ASN A 59 -15.28 -5.75 8.16
CA ASN A 59 -15.44 -5.08 6.87
C ASN A 59 -16.77 -4.33 6.79
N ASP A 60 -17.86 -4.94 7.25
CA ASP A 60 -19.19 -4.32 7.22
C ASP A 60 -19.28 -3.13 8.18
N LEU A 61 -18.73 -3.28 9.39
CA LEU A 61 -18.61 -2.16 10.35
C LEU A 61 -17.75 -1.02 9.79
N PHE A 62 -16.66 -1.34 9.09
CA PHE A 62 -15.83 -0.32 8.42
C PHE A 62 -16.59 0.44 7.33
N LYS A 63 -17.37 -0.27 6.50
CA LYS A 63 -18.22 0.36 5.47
C LYS A 63 -19.31 1.24 6.07
N SER A 64 -19.80 0.89 7.26
CA SER A 64 -20.75 1.70 8.03
C SER A 64 -20.06 2.78 8.89
N GLU A 65 -18.77 3.04 8.69
CA GLU A 65 -17.97 4.04 9.42
C GLU A 65 -17.89 3.83 10.94
N ARG A 66 -18.24 2.63 11.42
CA ARG A 66 -18.16 2.22 12.83
C ARG A 66 -16.76 1.69 13.15
N PHE A 67 -15.74 2.56 13.01
CA PHE A 67 -14.33 2.15 13.02
C PHE A 67 -13.87 1.52 14.35
N THR A 68 -14.34 2.00 15.50
CA THR A 68 -14.00 1.41 16.80
C THR A 68 -14.50 -0.03 16.92
N GLU A 69 -15.71 -0.30 16.44
CA GLU A 69 -16.29 -1.64 16.47
C GLU A 69 -15.64 -2.54 15.42
N ALA A 70 -15.28 -1.99 14.27
CA ALA A 70 -14.48 -2.69 13.27
C ALA A 70 -13.12 -3.11 13.84
N CYS A 71 -12.44 -2.23 14.61
CA CYS A 71 -11.21 -2.60 15.33
C CYS A 71 -11.42 -3.80 16.26
N SER A 72 -12.50 -3.77 17.05
CA SER A 72 -12.85 -4.86 17.96
C SER A 72 -13.11 -6.17 17.21
N ALA A 73 -13.87 -6.13 16.10
CA ALA A 73 -14.16 -7.30 15.28
C ALA A 73 -12.88 -7.90 14.67
N TYR A 74 -11.98 -7.08 14.09
CA TYR A 74 -10.69 -7.60 13.61
C TYR A 74 -9.82 -8.14 14.75
N GLY A 75 -9.86 -7.49 15.93
CA GLY A 75 -9.19 -7.98 17.14
C GLY A 75 -9.69 -9.34 17.61
N GLU A 76 -10.99 -9.60 17.51
CA GLU A 76 -11.58 -10.93 17.79
C GLU A 76 -10.97 -12.01 16.89
N GLY A 77 -10.83 -11.73 15.58
CA GLY A 77 -10.19 -12.64 14.64
C GLY A 77 -8.70 -12.84 14.93
N LEU A 78 -7.97 -11.76 15.24
CA LEU A 78 -6.54 -11.82 15.56
C LEU A 78 -6.22 -12.60 16.86
N ARG A 79 -7.16 -12.71 17.80
CA ARG A 79 -6.98 -13.58 18.97
C ARG A 79 -6.96 -15.07 18.60
N LEU A 80 -7.60 -15.44 17.48
CA LEU A 80 -7.67 -16.81 16.99
C LEU A 80 -6.58 -17.10 15.95
N ASP A 81 -6.18 -16.08 15.18
CA ASP A 81 -5.12 -16.15 14.18
C ASP A 81 -4.19 -14.92 14.32
N PRO A 82 -3.22 -14.96 15.25
CA PRO A 82 -2.31 -13.84 15.52
C PRO A 82 -1.25 -13.65 14.42
N SER A 83 -1.24 -14.49 13.39
CA SER A 83 -0.35 -14.38 12.23
C SER A 83 -1.11 -13.95 10.98
N ASN A 84 -2.27 -13.30 11.13
CA ASN A 84 -3.08 -12.86 9.99
C ASN A 84 -2.73 -11.44 9.54
N SER A 85 -1.88 -11.32 8.50
CA SER A 85 -1.47 -10.02 7.94
C SER A 85 -2.65 -9.18 7.43
N VAL A 86 -3.69 -9.81 6.90
CA VAL A 86 -4.88 -9.13 6.36
C VAL A 86 -5.68 -8.47 7.48
N LEU A 87 -5.92 -9.18 8.60
CA LEU A 87 -6.66 -8.59 9.73
C LEU A 87 -5.89 -7.45 10.38
N TYR A 88 -4.58 -7.57 10.54
CA TYR A 88 -3.73 -6.47 10.99
C TYR A 88 -3.83 -5.26 10.05
N CYS A 89 -3.68 -5.45 8.73
CA CYS A 89 -3.79 -4.37 7.76
C CYS A 89 -5.18 -3.70 7.77
N ASN A 90 -6.24 -4.49 7.93
CA ASN A 90 -7.60 -3.95 8.00
C ASN A 90 -7.83 -3.16 9.31
N ARG A 91 -7.32 -3.65 10.44
CA ARG A 91 -7.39 -2.96 11.72
C ARG A 91 -6.56 -1.68 11.74
N ALA A 92 -5.40 -1.67 11.09
CA ALA A 92 -4.61 -0.47 10.84
C ALA A 92 -5.42 0.60 10.08
N ALA A 93 -6.21 0.20 9.07
CA ALA A 93 -7.08 1.12 8.37
C ALA A 93 -8.14 1.76 9.27
N CYS A 94 -8.70 1.01 10.23
CA CYS A 94 -9.62 1.56 11.23
C CYS A 94 -8.91 2.54 12.16
N TRP A 95 -7.73 2.20 12.67
CA TRP A 95 -6.95 3.11 13.52
C TRP A 95 -6.59 4.41 12.81
N PHE A 96 -6.22 4.33 11.54
CA PHE A 96 -5.98 5.50 10.71
C PHE A 96 -7.22 6.39 10.62
N LYS A 97 -8.40 5.81 10.37
CA LYS A 97 -9.67 6.55 10.30
C LYS A 97 -10.09 7.18 11.64
N LEU A 98 -9.65 6.59 12.75
CA LEU A 98 -9.84 7.12 14.11
C LEU A 98 -8.78 8.17 14.51
N GLY A 99 -7.84 8.52 13.63
CA GLY A 99 -6.73 9.43 13.96
C GLY A 99 -5.68 8.83 14.89
N GLN A 100 -5.73 7.52 15.14
CA GLN A 100 -4.80 6.80 16.01
C GLN A 100 -3.61 6.28 15.17
N TRP A 101 -2.78 7.21 14.68
CA TRP A 101 -1.78 6.90 13.65
C TRP A 101 -0.66 5.98 14.14
N GLU A 102 -0.25 6.07 15.41
CA GLU A 102 0.72 5.18 16.04
C GLU A 102 0.23 3.73 16.07
N LYS A 103 -1.05 3.51 16.44
CA LYS A 103 -1.66 2.17 16.43
C LYS A 103 -1.79 1.62 15.01
N SER A 104 -2.08 2.49 14.04
CA SER A 104 -2.06 2.11 12.62
C SER A 104 -0.66 1.67 12.17
N ILE A 105 0.40 2.34 12.61
CA ILE A 105 1.79 1.94 12.34
C ILE A 105 2.10 0.60 13.01
N GLU A 106 1.72 0.40 14.26
CA GLU A 106 1.94 -0.85 14.98
C GLU A 106 1.29 -2.05 14.28
N ASP A 107 0.00 -1.95 13.94
CA ASP A 107 -0.69 -3.00 13.19
C ASP A 107 -0.10 -3.19 11.78
N SER A 108 0.30 -2.12 11.11
CA SER A 108 0.96 -2.24 9.81
C SER A 108 2.33 -2.92 9.92
N ASN A 109 3.08 -2.68 10.99
CA ASN A 109 4.34 -3.38 11.26
C ASN A 109 4.11 -4.89 11.47
N GLN A 110 3.06 -5.27 12.20
CA GLN A 110 2.70 -6.68 12.35
C GLN A 110 2.29 -7.31 11.01
N ALA A 111 1.50 -6.61 10.19
CA ALA A 111 1.16 -7.10 8.86
C ALA A 111 2.41 -7.30 7.97
N LEU A 112 3.39 -6.39 8.06
CA LEU A 112 4.61 -6.42 7.26
C LEU A 112 5.68 -7.39 7.81
N SER A 113 5.68 -7.68 9.11
CA SER A 113 6.55 -8.74 9.65
C SER A 113 6.12 -10.13 9.16
N ILE A 114 4.82 -10.32 8.93
CA ILE A 114 4.25 -11.55 8.37
C ILE A 114 4.36 -11.58 6.84
N GLN A 115 4.04 -10.46 6.18
CA GLN A 115 4.06 -10.33 4.72
C GLN A 115 4.81 -9.06 4.31
N PRO A 116 6.14 -9.13 4.11
CA PRO A 116 7.01 -7.96 3.90
C PRO A 116 6.61 -7.05 2.73
N ASN A 117 6.09 -7.63 1.64
CA ASN A 117 5.72 -6.89 0.44
C ASN A 117 4.22 -6.58 0.38
N TYR A 118 3.52 -6.55 1.52
CA TYR A 118 2.09 -6.28 1.52
C TYR A 118 1.82 -4.79 1.25
N THR A 119 1.62 -4.45 -0.03
CA THR A 119 1.45 -3.08 -0.53
C THR A 119 0.40 -2.26 0.23
N LYS A 120 -0.74 -2.87 0.61
CA LYS A 120 -1.75 -2.17 1.41
C LYS A 120 -1.24 -1.78 2.80
N ALA A 121 -0.48 -2.64 3.47
CA ALA A 121 0.09 -2.35 4.78
C ALA A 121 1.21 -1.30 4.68
N LEU A 122 2.07 -1.39 3.66
CA LEU A 122 3.07 -0.35 3.36
C LEU A 122 2.40 1.03 3.16
N LEU A 123 1.34 1.09 2.35
CA LEU A 123 0.63 2.35 2.09
C LEU A 123 0.00 2.92 3.37
N ARG A 124 -0.61 2.06 4.20
CA ARG A 124 -1.18 2.48 5.49
C ARG A 124 -0.11 3.04 6.42
N ARG A 125 1.04 2.36 6.53
CA ARG A 125 2.16 2.78 7.38
C ARG A 125 2.77 4.09 6.87
N ALA A 126 3.02 4.22 5.57
CA ALA A 126 3.53 5.44 4.94
C ALA A 126 2.60 6.63 5.21
N THR A 127 1.29 6.45 5.00
CA THR A 127 0.29 7.50 5.23
C THR A 127 0.23 7.89 6.71
N SER A 128 0.31 6.92 7.62
CA SER A 128 0.37 7.19 9.07
C SER A 128 1.63 7.94 9.47
N TYR A 129 2.80 7.58 8.92
CA TYR A 129 4.03 8.34 9.14
C TYR A 129 3.91 9.77 8.63
N SER A 130 3.33 9.99 7.45
CA SER A 130 3.05 11.33 6.94
C SER A 130 2.12 12.13 7.85
N LYS A 131 1.10 11.51 8.46
CA LYS A 131 0.22 12.19 9.43
C LYS A 131 0.92 12.58 10.72
N LEU A 132 1.97 11.86 11.08
CA LEU A 132 2.83 12.15 12.24
C LEU A 132 4.05 13.01 11.88
N GLU A 133 4.13 13.51 10.65
CA GLU A 133 5.28 14.29 10.15
C GLU A 133 6.62 13.53 10.24
N ARG A 134 6.56 12.19 10.28
CA ARG A 134 7.71 11.29 10.25
C ARG A 134 8.12 11.04 8.80
N TRP A 135 8.59 12.11 8.16
CA TRP A 135 8.76 12.16 6.71
C TRP A 135 9.84 11.19 6.20
N GLU A 136 10.93 10.99 6.93
CA GLU A 136 11.96 10.00 6.59
C GLU A 136 11.39 8.58 6.45
N GLU A 137 10.59 8.13 7.42
CA GLU A 137 9.98 6.80 7.38
C GLU A 137 8.88 6.70 6.31
N ALA A 138 8.10 7.76 6.11
CA ALA A 138 7.09 7.81 5.05
C ALA A 138 7.74 7.65 3.66
N VAL A 139 8.82 8.41 3.39
CA VAL A 139 9.55 8.34 2.12
C VAL A 139 10.08 6.93 1.85
N LYS A 140 10.66 6.26 2.86
CA LYS A 140 11.16 4.88 2.70
C LYS A 140 10.06 3.91 2.26
N ASP A 141 8.88 3.96 2.89
CA ASP A 141 7.77 3.08 2.51
C ASP A 141 7.21 3.43 1.13
N TYR A 142 7.09 4.71 0.80
CA TYR A 142 6.65 5.15 -0.53
C TYR A 142 7.64 4.78 -1.65
N GLU A 143 8.95 4.78 -1.38
CA GLU A 143 9.96 4.32 -2.34
C GLU A 143 9.84 2.81 -2.62
N VAL A 144 9.55 2.00 -1.59
CA VAL A 144 9.25 0.57 -1.79
C VAL A 144 7.98 0.42 -2.62
N LEU A 145 6.91 1.14 -2.28
CA LEU A 145 5.66 1.13 -3.05
C LEU A 145 5.87 1.56 -4.51
N ARG A 146 6.72 2.55 -4.76
CA ARG A 146 7.03 3.02 -6.11
C ARG A 146 7.73 1.97 -6.96
N LYS A 147 8.55 1.11 -6.34
CA LYS A 147 9.21 -0.02 -7.02
C LYS A 147 8.21 -1.13 -7.34
N GLU A 148 7.31 -1.45 -6.41
CA GLU A 148 6.28 -2.49 -6.58
C GLU A 148 5.15 -2.04 -7.53
N LEU A 149 4.83 -0.75 -7.54
CA LEU A 149 3.73 -0.13 -8.28
C LEU A 149 4.25 1.05 -9.13
N PRO A 150 5.09 0.81 -10.16
CA PRO A 150 5.77 1.87 -10.90
C PRO A 150 4.81 2.82 -11.63
N ASN A 151 3.63 2.33 -12.00
CA ASN A 151 2.61 3.06 -12.76
C ASN A 151 1.51 3.69 -11.87
N ASP A 152 1.62 3.58 -10.54
CA ASP A 152 0.63 4.15 -9.63
C ASP A 152 0.93 5.63 -9.37
N ASN A 153 0.12 6.50 -9.98
CA ASN A 153 0.27 7.95 -9.85
C ASN A 153 -0.04 8.46 -8.44
N ALA A 154 -0.90 7.78 -7.66
CA ALA A 154 -1.21 8.20 -6.30
C ALA A 154 -0.03 7.92 -5.35
N VAL A 155 0.66 6.79 -5.54
CA VAL A 155 1.92 6.49 -4.83
C VAL A 155 3.00 7.49 -5.24
N ALA A 156 3.11 7.79 -6.53
CA ALA A 156 4.04 8.78 -7.06
C ALA A 156 3.86 10.17 -6.43
N GLU A 157 2.62 10.64 -6.37
CA GLU A 157 2.24 11.93 -5.80
C GLU A 157 2.51 11.96 -4.30
N SER A 158 2.12 10.90 -3.59
CA SER A 158 2.36 10.78 -2.15
C SER A 158 3.85 10.77 -1.80
N LEU A 159 4.67 10.06 -2.59
CA LEU A 159 6.13 10.07 -2.45
C LEU A 159 6.71 11.48 -2.64
N PHE A 160 6.29 12.16 -3.70
CA PHE A 160 6.73 13.52 -3.99
C PHE A 160 6.38 14.47 -2.83
N HIS A 161 5.15 14.45 -2.35
CA HIS A 161 4.75 15.28 -1.20
C HIS A 161 5.53 14.96 0.06
N ALA A 162 5.78 13.68 0.36
CA ALA A 162 6.58 13.27 1.51
C ALA A 162 8.03 13.77 1.39
N GLN A 163 8.64 13.72 0.20
CA GLN A 163 9.99 14.23 -0.06
C GLN A 163 10.07 15.75 0.05
N VAL A 164 9.07 16.47 -0.47
CA VAL A 164 8.98 17.93 -0.33
C VAL A 164 8.86 18.32 1.14
N ALA A 165 7.99 17.65 1.90
CA ALA A 165 7.82 17.90 3.33
C ALA A 165 9.10 17.58 4.14
N LEU A 166 9.83 16.52 3.76
CA LEU A 166 11.12 16.15 4.33
C LEU A 166 12.20 17.23 4.11
N LYS A 167 12.30 17.77 2.90
CA LYS A 167 13.23 18.89 2.61
C LYS A 167 12.89 20.10 3.45
N LYS A 168 11.59 20.44 3.52
CA LYS A 168 11.11 21.56 4.32
C LYS A 168 11.39 21.39 5.82
N SER A 169 11.22 20.17 6.38
CA SER A 169 11.51 19.91 7.79
C SER A 169 13.00 20.02 8.12
N ARG A 170 13.88 19.88 7.13
CA ARG A 170 15.33 20.09 7.23
C ARG A 170 15.77 21.54 7.04
N GLY A 171 14.83 22.46 6.78
CA GLY A 171 15.13 23.87 6.52
C GLY A 171 15.71 24.13 5.13
N GLU A 172 15.60 23.16 4.20
CA GLU A 172 15.99 23.36 2.81
C GLU A 172 14.97 24.27 2.10
N GLU A 173 15.44 25.08 1.16
CA GLU A 173 14.57 25.94 0.37
C GLU A 173 13.77 25.11 -0.63
N VAL A 174 12.44 25.17 -0.52
CA VAL A 174 11.50 24.45 -1.39
C VAL A 174 10.77 25.48 -2.24
N SER A 175 11.38 25.90 -3.36
CA SER A 175 10.72 26.74 -4.36
C SER A 175 10.42 25.93 -5.63
N ASN A 176 9.26 26.20 -6.24
CA ASN A 176 8.84 25.68 -7.55
C ASN A 176 8.70 24.15 -7.72
N LEU A 177 8.68 23.36 -6.65
CA LEU A 177 8.44 21.91 -6.75
C LEU A 177 6.94 21.63 -7.00
N LYS A 178 6.59 21.28 -8.24
CA LYS A 178 5.25 20.79 -8.63
C LYS A 178 5.29 19.30 -8.97
N PHE A 179 4.22 18.58 -8.65
CA PHE A 179 4.05 17.18 -9.06
C PHE A 179 3.57 17.10 -10.51
N GLY A 180 4.51 17.15 -11.46
CA GLY A 180 4.32 16.93 -12.90
C GLY A 180 3.08 17.57 -13.55
N GLY A 181 2.67 17.04 -14.71
CA GLY A 181 1.48 17.48 -15.46
C GLY A 181 1.66 18.73 -16.32
N GLU A 182 2.76 19.46 -16.15
CA GLU A 182 3.20 20.56 -17.01
C GLU A 182 4.64 20.32 -17.46
N VAL A 183 4.96 20.69 -18.70
CA VAL A 183 6.34 20.65 -19.19
C VAL A 183 7.07 21.86 -18.62
N GLU A 184 8.11 21.62 -17.82
CA GLU A 184 8.92 22.67 -17.20
C GLU A 184 9.91 23.25 -18.20
N VAL A 185 9.91 24.57 -18.37
CA VAL A 185 10.85 25.26 -19.26
C VAL A 185 12.14 25.53 -18.52
N VAL A 186 13.25 24.98 -19.01
CA VAL A 186 14.57 25.07 -18.41
C VAL A 186 15.50 25.83 -19.35
N SER A 187 15.82 27.07 -19.00
CA SER A 187 16.62 27.98 -19.85
C SER A 187 18.07 28.15 -19.36
N GLY A 188 18.44 27.54 -18.23
CA GLY A 188 19.76 27.68 -17.62
C GLY A 188 20.28 26.40 -16.97
N LEU A 189 21.61 26.31 -16.84
CA LEU A 189 22.30 25.13 -16.31
C LEU A 189 21.92 24.82 -14.85
N GLU A 190 21.74 25.84 -14.01
CA GLU A 190 21.35 25.65 -12.60
C GLU A 190 19.90 25.17 -12.45
N GLN A 191 18.98 25.70 -13.28
CA GLN A 191 17.60 25.19 -13.35
C GLN A 191 17.60 23.73 -13.80
N PHE A 192 18.42 23.39 -14.80
CA PHE A 192 18.55 22.02 -15.30
C PHE A 192 19.08 21.08 -14.23
N ARG A 193 20.17 21.45 -13.54
CA ARG A 193 20.74 20.68 -12.43
C ARG A 193 19.72 20.45 -11.32
N THR A 194 18.95 21.49 -10.99
CA THR A 194 17.90 21.40 -9.97
C THR A 194 16.81 20.42 -10.41
N ALA A 195 16.30 20.55 -11.63
CA ALA A 195 15.24 19.70 -12.17
C ALA A 195 15.63 18.21 -12.24
N ILE A 196 16.85 17.90 -12.70
CA ILE A 196 17.33 16.51 -12.79
C ILE A 196 17.77 15.93 -11.43
N SER A 197 17.97 16.78 -10.42
CA SER A 197 18.24 16.32 -9.05
C SER A 197 16.99 15.83 -8.32
N LEU A 198 15.81 16.07 -8.91
CA LEU A 198 14.56 15.60 -8.35
C LEU A 198 14.44 14.08 -8.49
N PRO A 199 13.99 13.39 -7.43
CA PRO A 199 13.75 11.96 -7.49
C PRO A 199 12.66 11.63 -8.52
N GLY A 200 12.96 10.73 -9.45
CA GLY A 200 12.05 10.30 -10.50
C GLY A 200 12.73 10.12 -11.85
N VAL A 201 11.94 9.77 -12.86
CA VAL A 201 12.40 9.73 -14.25
C VAL A 201 12.15 11.10 -14.87
N SER A 202 13.20 11.68 -15.46
CA SER A 202 13.10 12.95 -16.19
C SER A 202 13.30 12.71 -17.68
N VAL A 203 12.40 13.28 -18.49
CA VAL A 203 12.48 13.30 -19.96
C VAL A 203 12.82 14.72 -20.37
N VAL A 204 13.91 14.89 -21.10
CA VAL A 204 14.41 16.20 -21.53
C VAL A 204 14.25 16.32 -23.03
N HIS A 205 13.53 17.35 -23.47
CA HIS A 205 13.37 17.71 -24.86
C HIS A 205 14.08 19.03 -25.15
N PHE A 206 15.24 19.00 -25.79
CA PHE A 206 15.97 20.22 -26.13
C PHE A 206 15.27 20.98 -27.27
N GLU A 207 14.66 22.13 -26.96
CA GLU A 207 14.00 22.99 -27.94
C GLU A 207 14.94 24.11 -28.43
N VAL A 208 15.12 24.20 -29.75
CA VAL A 208 15.80 25.34 -30.38
C VAL A 208 14.75 26.16 -31.12
N ALA A 209 14.59 27.45 -30.75
CA ALA A 209 13.52 28.31 -31.27
C ALA A 209 13.46 28.42 -32.82
N SER A 210 14.59 28.17 -33.50
CA SER A 210 14.72 28.17 -34.96
C SER A 210 14.38 26.84 -35.64
N ASN A 211 14.18 25.75 -34.89
CA ASN A 211 13.94 24.41 -35.45
C ASN A 211 12.43 24.11 -35.59
N SER A 212 11.95 23.98 -36.83
CA SER A 212 10.55 23.65 -37.14
C SER A 212 10.13 22.26 -36.65
N GLN A 213 11.06 21.33 -36.52
CA GLN A 213 10.81 19.97 -36.02
C GLN A 213 10.52 19.97 -34.51
N CYS A 214 11.19 20.84 -33.73
CA CYS A 214 10.90 21.01 -32.31
C CYS A 214 9.47 21.54 -32.10
N LYS A 215 9.03 22.51 -32.91
CA LYS A 215 7.65 23.05 -32.86
C LYS A 215 6.58 21.98 -33.13
N GLN A 216 6.90 20.98 -33.97
CA GLN A 216 5.99 19.87 -34.24
C GLN A 216 5.95 18.84 -33.10
N ILE A 217 7.05 18.68 -32.36
CA ILE A 217 7.18 17.71 -31.26
C ILE A 217 6.58 18.26 -29.96
N SER A 218 6.68 19.57 -29.69
CA SER A 218 6.23 20.19 -28.43
C SER A 218 4.79 19.81 -28.00
N PRO A 219 3.76 19.83 -28.88
CA PRO A 219 2.41 19.39 -28.51
C PRO A 219 2.30 17.93 -28.08
N PHE A 220 3.15 17.05 -28.64
CA PHE A 220 3.21 15.63 -28.24
C PHE A 220 3.84 15.50 -26.85
N VAL A 221 4.88 16.27 -26.56
CA VAL A 221 5.53 16.30 -25.24
C VAL A 221 4.54 16.81 -24.19
N ASP A 222 3.81 17.88 -24.48
CA ASP A 222 2.76 18.41 -23.59
C ASP A 222 1.66 17.36 -23.33
N THR A 223 1.23 16.64 -24.37
CA THR A 223 0.23 15.55 -24.25
C THR A 223 0.75 14.37 -23.41
N LEU A 224 2.02 13.99 -23.59
CA LEU A 224 2.67 12.93 -22.81
C LEU A 224 2.82 13.35 -21.35
N CYS A 225 3.12 14.61 -21.09
CA CYS A 225 3.22 15.16 -19.74
C CYS A 225 1.89 15.05 -18.99
N SER A 226 0.77 15.42 -19.63
CA SER A 226 -0.55 15.24 -19.03
C SER A 226 -0.93 13.77 -18.81
N ARG A 227 -0.43 12.86 -19.66
CA ARG A 227 -0.70 11.42 -19.54
C ARG A 227 0.15 10.74 -18.46
N TYR A 228 1.36 11.23 -18.22
CA TYR A 228 2.34 10.64 -17.30
C TYR A 228 2.83 11.69 -16.29
N PRO A 229 1.99 12.15 -15.36
CA PRO A 229 2.34 13.20 -14.39
C PRO A 229 3.43 12.77 -13.39
N SER A 230 3.71 11.47 -13.30
CA SER A 230 4.77 10.93 -12.46
C SER A 230 6.17 10.96 -13.10
N ILE A 231 6.27 11.45 -14.35
CA ILE A 231 7.50 11.69 -15.11
C ILE A 231 7.69 13.21 -15.22
N ASN A 232 8.91 13.68 -14.97
CA ASN A 232 9.25 15.10 -15.12
C ASN A 232 9.58 15.36 -16.61
N PHE A 233 8.81 16.22 -17.27
CA PHE A 233 9.10 16.64 -18.65
C PHE A 233 9.74 18.02 -18.64
N LEU A 234 10.95 18.13 -19.20
CA LEU A 234 11.73 19.36 -19.26
C LEU A 234 11.90 19.79 -20.73
N LYS A 235 11.79 21.08 -21.04
CA LYS A 235 12.09 21.64 -22.37
C LYS A 235 12.98 22.87 -22.35
#